data_AF-A0AAD7XGK4-F1
#
_entry.id   AF-A0AAD7XGK4-F1
#
_cell.length_a   1.000
_cell.length_b   1.000
_cell.length_c   1.000
_cell.angle_alpha   90.00
_cell.angle_beta   90.00
_cell.angle_gamma   90.00
#
_symmetry.space_group_name_H-M   'P 1'
#
loop_
_entity.id
_entity.type
_entity.pdbx_description
1 polymer ?
#
loop_
_entity_poly.entity_id
_entity_poly.type
_entity_poly.pdbx_seq_one_letter_code
_entity_poly.pdbx_strand_id
1 'polypeptide(L)'
;MSLSANASSETHSLEATVPVRIGAGSFATIYALPGRAIVSKVVHLQDHLAQIKHEYETLHNIHGTLCNTDSIFAIPRALAFFDPSAQELLYHPPSPHRGPLRQARSPFNTAFFADLPPRACYVMDRVAPLPRSIAQLIRTSMYPPKASELPTPLLGRLYFGKELRPSAFVNTSNFPIDVARYRLLQDQSADELSPIEEVAEGMGEMLSRIHWNAGYDARDVEFVLAGDIYSAAARLYIIDFNQMQSFNKSHNDVTPLVEAFFSNDPYYPRPIPGDQLYQRFKQAYIRSCTLDHLPGANFFLREIENYQATKTVTS
;
A
#
# COMPACT_ATOMS: atom_id res chain seq x y z
N MET A 1 -42.01 -43.42 -25.77
CA MET A 1 -41.07 -42.33 -26.16
C MET A 1 -40.30 -41.92 -24.92
N SER A 2 -39.11 -42.50 -24.72
CA SER A 2 -38.17 -42.08 -23.68
C SER A 2 -37.26 -41.00 -24.26
N LEU A 3 -37.32 -39.81 -23.70
CA LEU A 3 -36.26 -38.82 -23.89
C LEU A 3 -35.31 -38.96 -22.70
N SER A 4 -34.21 -39.67 -22.93
CA SER A 4 -33.02 -39.61 -22.10
C SER A 4 -32.42 -38.22 -22.24
N ALA A 5 -32.58 -37.37 -21.22
CA ALA A 5 -31.79 -36.16 -21.10
C ALA A 5 -30.39 -36.56 -20.59
N ASN A 6 -29.45 -36.67 -21.53
CA ASN A 6 -28.01 -36.61 -21.25
C ASN A 6 -27.72 -35.25 -20.60
N ALA A 7 -27.60 -35.22 -19.28
CA ALA A 7 -27.03 -34.08 -18.57
C ALA A 7 -25.52 -34.28 -18.52
N SER A 8 -24.84 -34.03 -19.64
CA SER A 8 -23.42 -33.68 -19.63
C SER A 8 -23.33 -32.29 -19.00
N SER A 9 -23.11 -32.22 -17.68
CA SER A 9 -22.83 -30.95 -17.00
C SER A 9 -21.42 -30.51 -17.38
N GLU A 10 -21.27 -29.89 -18.55
CA GLU A 10 -20.11 -29.07 -18.84
C GLU A 10 -20.18 -27.84 -17.92
N THR A 11 -19.37 -27.86 -16.85
CA THR A 11 -19.14 -26.71 -15.98
C THR A 11 -18.39 -25.64 -16.77
N HIS A 12 -19.13 -24.76 -17.46
CA HIS A 12 -18.57 -23.73 -18.34
C HIS A 12 -17.93 -22.52 -17.62
N SER A 13 -17.92 -22.47 -16.28
CA SER A 13 -17.25 -21.38 -15.56
C SER A 13 -15.88 -21.84 -15.02
N LEU A 14 -14.81 -21.22 -15.55
CA LEU A 14 -13.45 -21.31 -15.03
C LEU A 14 -13.17 -20.25 -13.95
N GLU A 15 -14.12 -19.36 -13.68
CA GLU A 15 -13.95 -18.35 -12.64
C GLU A 15 -14.00 -19.04 -11.28
N ALA A 16 -12.89 -18.99 -10.54
CA ALA A 16 -12.84 -19.52 -9.18
C ALA A 16 -13.97 -18.87 -8.36
N THR A 17 -14.66 -19.64 -7.54
CA THR A 17 -15.71 -19.10 -6.65
C THR A 17 -15.23 -19.00 -5.21
N VAL A 18 -14.05 -19.54 -4.93
CA VAL A 18 -13.42 -19.58 -3.61
C VAL A 18 -12.28 -18.56 -3.52
N PRO A 19 -11.95 -18.06 -2.31
CA PRO A 19 -10.83 -17.14 -2.12
C PRO A 19 -9.50 -17.74 -2.62
N VAL A 20 -8.74 -16.97 -3.38
CA VAL A 20 -7.44 -17.37 -3.94
C VAL A 20 -6.32 -16.63 -3.21
N ARG A 21 -5.30 -17.35 -2.74
CA ARG A 21 -4.10 -16.74 -2.15
C ARG A 21 -3.33 -15.96 -3.22
N ILE A 22 -3.09 -14.67 -2.97
CA ILE A 22 -2.36 -13.79 -3.91
C ILE A 22 -1.08 -13.18 -3.32
N GLY A 23 -0.86 -13.28 -2.02
CA GLY A 23 0.35 -12.78 -1.37
C GLY A 23 0.44 -13.25 0.08
N ALA A 24 1.63 -13.23 0.67
CA ALA A 24 1.83 -13.48 2.09
C ALA A 24 3.03 -12.68 2.60
N GLY A 25 2.86 -12.05 3.76
CA GLY A 25 3.92 -11.39 4.50
C GLY A 25 4.44 -12.27 5.64
N SER A 26 5.06 -11.65 6.63
CA SER A 26 5.56 -12.34 7.83
C SER A 26 4.44 -12.91 8.71
N PHE A 27 3.35 -12.15 8.89
CA PHE A 27 2.33 -12.44 9.90
C PHE A 27 0.94 -12.79 9.34
N ALA A 28 0.68 -12.49 8.06
CA ALA A 28 -0.62 -12.69 7.41
C ALA A 28 -0.52 -13.01 5.91
N THR A 29 -1.56 -13.65 5.39
CA THR A 29 -1.74 -14.00 3.97
C THR A 29 -2.91 -13.20 3.38
N ILE A 30 -2.76 -12.71 2.15
CA ILE A 30 -3.78 -12.01 1.39
C ILE A 30 -4.52 -12.99 0.47
N TYR A 31 -5.84 -13.01 0.59
CA TYR A 31 -6.75 -13.77 -0.27
C TYR A 31 -7.58 -12.80 -1.12
N ALA A 32 -7.56 -12.99 -2.44
CA ALA A 32 -8.47 -12.32 -3.35
C ALA A 32 -9.75 -13.13 -3.48
N LEU A 33 -10.89 -12.44 -3.41
CA LEU A 33 -12.18 -13.01 -3.78
C LEU A 33 -12.38 -12.78 -5.28
N PRO A 34 -12.53 -13.85 -6.08
CA PRO A 34 -12.75 -13.72 -7.51
C PRO A 34 -13.98 -12.85 -7.84
N GLY A 35 -13.91 -12.13 -8.95
CA GLY A 35 -14.96 -11.19 -9.36
C GLY A 35 -15.12 -9.94 -8.48
N ARG A 36 -14.27 -9.74 -7.44
CA ARG A 36 -14.41 -8.62 -6.50
C ARG A 36 -13.16 -7.75 -6.43
N ALA A 37 -13.40 -6.47 -6.15
CA ALA A 37 -12.38 -5.44 -5.95
C ALA A 37 -11.88 -5.34 -4.50
N ILE A 38 -11.97 -6.44 -3.74
CA ILE A 38 -11.60 -6.51 -2.32
C ILE A 38 -10.75 -7.75 -2.06
N VAL A 39 -9.98 -7.70 -0.99
CA VAL A 39 -9.13 -8.80 -0.49
C VAL A 39 -9.34 -8.97 1.01
N SER A 40 -9.04 -10.17 1.50
CA SER A 40 -9.00 -10.46 2.93
C SER A 40 -7.55 -10.72 3.37
N LYS A 41 -7.08 -9.97 4.37
CA LYS A 41 -5.80 -10.24 5.06
C LYS A 41 -6.10 -11.13 6.26
N VAL A 42 -5.56 -12.35 6.26
CA VAL A 42 -5.85 -13.39 7.26
C VAL A 42 -4.56 -13.73 8.00
N VAL A 43 -4.57 -13.68 9.34
CA VAL A 43 -3.37 -13.96 10.13
C VAL A 43 -2.91 -15.41 9.99
N HIS A 44 -1.60 -15.61 10.14
CA HIS A 44 -1.00 -16.94 10.20
C HIS A 44 -1.26 -17.65 11.53
N LEU A 45 -1.23 -16.91 12.64
CA LEU A 45 -1.36 -17.45 13.99
C LEU A 45 -2.40 -16.65 14.79
N GLN A 46 -3.09 -17.31 15.72
CA GLN A 46 -4.11 -16.66 16.55
C GLN A 46 -3.52 -15.54 17.42
N ASP A 47 -2.25 -15.68 17.82
CA ASP A 47 -1.52 -14.69 18.61
C ASP A 47 -1.37 -13.32 17.91
N HIS A 48 -1.56 -13.28 16.58
CA HIS A 48 -1.55 -12.03 15.82
C HIS A 48 -2.92 -11.32 15.77
N LEU A 49 -3.93 -11.79 16.50
CA LEU A 49 -5.27 -11.19 16.57
C LEU A 49 -5.21 -9.69 16.90
N ALA A 50 -4.48 -9.32 17.96
CA ALA A 50 -4.35 -7.93 18.38
C ALA A 50 -3.67 -7.08 17.30
N GLN A 51 -2.63 -7.62 16.65
CA GLN A 51 -1.91 -6.93 15.59
C GLN A 51 -2.78 -6.65 14.36
N ILE A 52 -3.57 -7.64 13.90
CA ILE A 52 -4.42 -7.46 12.73
C ILE A 52 -5.64 -6.56 13.00
N LYS A 53 -6.17 -6.58 14.23
CA LYS A 53 -7.23 -5.67 14.65
C LYS A 53 -6.70 -4.23 14.74
N HIS A 54 -5.50 -4.04 15.31
CA HIS A 54 -4.82 -2.75 15.33
C HIS A 54 -4.57 -2.18 13.93
N GLU A 55 -4.10 -3.00 12.99
CA GLU A 55 -3.92 -2.57 11.59
C GLU A 55 -5.25 -2.15 10.94
N TYR A 56 -6.32 -2.92 11.15
CA TYR A 56 -7.66 -2.59 10.65
C TYR A 56 -8.14 -1.23 11.17
N GLU A 57 -8.02 -0.99 12.48
CA GLU A 57 -8.42 0.26 13.13
C GLU A 57 -7.54 1.43 12.67
N THR A 58 -6.23 1.23 12.55
CA THR A 58 -5.28 2.22 12.06
C THR A 58 -5.62 2.64 10.63
N LEU A 59 -5.86 1.68 9.75
CA LEU A 59 -6.21 1.93 8.36
C LEU A 59 -7.55 2.67 8.23
N HIS A 60 -8.55 2.31 9.05
CA HIS A 60 -9.80 3.04 9.12
C HIS A 60 -9.61 4.49 9.58
N ASN A 61 -8.84 4.69 10.65
CA ASN A 61 -8.56 6.02 11.20
C ASN A 61 -7.87 6.92 10.18
N ILE A 62 -6.82 6.43 9.52
CA ILE A 62 -6.09 7.19 8.48
C ILE A 62 -7.03 7.60 7.34
N HIS A 63 -7.93 6.71 6.91
CA HIS A 63 -8.91 7.05 5.88
C HIS A 63 -9.94 8.09 6.36
N GLY A 64 -10.23 8.16 7.66
CA GLY A 64 -11.09 9.17 8.28
C GLY A 64 -10.43 10.56 8.46
N THR A 65 -9.11 10.63 8.60
CA THR A 65 -8.37 11.87 8.92
C THR A 65 -7.88 12.68 7.71
N LEU A 66 -8.62 12.66 6.59
CA LEU A 66 -8.28 13.36 5.33
C LEU A 66 -6.94 12.94 4.69
N CYS A 67 -6.34 11.81 5.08
CA CYS A 67 -5.10 11.34 4.46
C CYS A 67 -5.29 10.91 2.99
N ASN A 68 -6.52 10.66 2.55
CA ASN A 68 -6.86 10.08 1.25
C ASN A 68 -7.78 10.96 0.37
N THR A 69 -7.91 12.26 0.66
CA THR A 69 -8.90 13.12 -0.03
C THR A 69 -8.50 13.54 -1.44
N ASP A 70 -7.22 13.86 -1.61
CA ASP A 70 -6.67 14.54 -2.80
C ASP A 70 -5.20 14.17 -3.06
N SER A 71 -4.69 13.15 -2.37
CA SER A 71 -3.33 12.65 -2.61
C SER A 71 -3.25 11.84 -3.90
N ILE A 72 -2.09 11.92 -4.56
CA ILE A 72 -1.76 11.03 -5.69
C ILE A 72 -1.59 9.57 -5.23
N PHE A 73 -1.24 9.36 -3.96
CA PHE A 73 -1.16 8.03 -3.34
C PHE A 73 -2.51 7.64 -2.76
N ALA A 74 -3.05 6.51 -3.21
CA ALA A 74 -4.25 5.94 -2.62
C ALA A 74 -3.92 5.07 -1.41
N ILE A 75 -4.80 5.15 -0.41
CA ILE A 75 -4.81 4.24 0.75
C ILE A 75 -5.96 3.24 0.58
N PRO A 76 -5.71 1.92 0.60
CA PRO A 76 -6.78 0.92 0.61
C PRO A 76 -7.72 1.12 1.80
N ARG A 77 -9.04 1.10 1.59
CA ARG A 77 -9.99 1.21 2.71
C ARG A 77 -10.09 -0.08 3.49
N ALA A 78 -10.05 0.01 4.82
CA ALA A 78 -10.54 -1.04 5.71
C ALA A 78 -12.07 -1.09 5.67
N LEU A 79 -12.65 -2.26 5.40
CA LEU A 79 -14.10 -2.43 5.17
C LEU A 79 -14.79 -3.18 6.29
N ALA A 80 -14.20 -4.30 6.73
CA ALA A 80 -14.73 -5.11 7.82
C ALA A 80 -13.61 -5.93 8.49
N PHE A 81 -13.77 -6.24 9.76
CA PHE A 81 -12.92 -7.12 10.55
C PHE A 81 -13.76 -8.26 11.11
N PHE A 82 -13.20 -9.47 11.12
CA PHE A 82 -13.86 -10.66 11.67
C PHE A 82 -12.89 -11.49 12.51
N ASP A 83 -13.28 -11.77 13.76
CA ASP A 83 -12.69 -12.80 14.60
C ASP A 83 -13.63 -14.01 14.70
N PRO A 84 -13.30 -15.15 14.06
CA PRO A 84 -14.12 -16.35 14.12
C PRO A 84 -14.17 -16.98 15.53
N SER A 85 -13.19 -16.74 16.39
CA SER A 85 -13.18 -17.32 17.74
C SER A 85 -14.21 -16.65 18.65
N ALA A 86 -14.26 -15.32 18.64
CA ALA A 86 -15.23 -14.53 19.39
C ALA A 86 -16.59 -14.35 18.66
N GLN A 87 -16.68 -14.74 17.38
CA GLN A 87 -17.77 -14.37 16.47
C GLN A 87 -17.99 -12.84 16.42
N GLU A 88 -16.90 -12.08 16.54
CA GLU A 88 -16.92 -10.61 16.51
C GLU A 88 -16.80 -10.15 15.06
N LEU A 89 -17.80 -9.40 14.58
CA LEU A 89 -17.80 -8.76 13.27
C LEU A 89 -17.89 -7.24 13.45
N LEU A 90 -16.84 -6.54 13.03
CA LEU A 90 -16.80 -5.09 12.99
C LEU A 90 -16.85 -4.63 11.53
N TYR A 91 -17.55 -3.56 11.24
CA TYR A 91 -17.52 -2.91 9.93
C TYR A 91 -17.84 -1.44 10.08
N HIS A 92 -17.28 -0.63 9.18
CA HIS A 92 -17.59 0.79 9.11
C HIS A 92 -18.72 1.01 8.10
N PRO A 93 -19.64 1.96 8.35
CA PRO A 93 -20.76 2.20 7.46
C PRO A 93 -20.26 2.49 6.03
N PRO A 94 -20.92 1.97 4.99
CA PRO A 94 -20.53 2.24 3.61
C PRO A 94 -20.55 3.74 3.35
N SER A 95 -19.71 4.22 2.42
CA SER A 95 -19.77 5.60 1.94
C SER A 95 -21.23 6.00 1.65
N PRO A 96 -21.65 7.22 2.03
CA PRO A 96 -23.04 7.66 1.91
C PRO A 96 -23.56 7.55 0.46
N HIS A 97 -24.89 7.54 0.33
CA HIS A 97 -25.59 7.22 -0.92
C HIS A 97 -25.03 8.03 -2.12
N ARG A 98 -24.68 7.33 -3.21
CA ARG A 98 -24.53 7.95 -4.53
C ARG A 98 -25.83 7.77 -5.33
N GLY A 99 -26.77 8.69 -5.09
CA GLY A 99 -27.99 8.84 -5.91
C GLY A 99 -29.24 8.10 -5.41
N PRO A 100 -30.42 8.41 -6.00
CA PRO A 100 -31.74 8.03 -5.48
C PRO A 100 -32.17 6.58 -5.77
N LEU A 101 -31.47 5.84 -6.64
CA LEU A 101 -31.92 4.52 -7.14
C LEU A 101 -31.04 3.34 -6.69
N ARG A 102 -29.95 3.59 -5.96
CA ARG A 102 -29.07 2.51 -5.47
C ARG A 102 -29.38 2.26 -4.01
N GLN A 103 -29.87 1.05 -3.69
CA GLN A 103 -30.02 0.61 -2.31
C GLN A 103 -28.68 0.75 -1.57
N ALA A 104 -28.75 1.02 -0.26
CA ALA A 104 -27.57 0.99 0.59
C ALA A 104 -26.84 -0.36 0.40
N ARG A 105 -25.51 -0.32 0.34
CA ARG A 105 -24.72 -1.56 0.32
C ARG A 105 -25.07 -2.37 1.58
N SER A 106 -25.49 -3.62 1.41
CA SER A 106 -25.73 -4.51 2.55
C SER A 106 -24.45 -4.62 3.40
N PRO A 107 -24.56 -4.64 4.73
CA PRO A 107 -23.41 -4.84 5.59
C PRO A 107 -22.81 -6.23 5.37
N PHE A 108 -21.55 -6.41 5.76
CA PHE A 108 -20.93 -7.72 5.81
C PHE A 108 -21.70 -8.63 6.79
N ASN A 109 -21.73 -9.92 6.51
CA ASN A 109 -22.23 -10.94 7.42
C ASN A 109 -21.16 -12.05 7.57
N THR A 110 -21.31 -12.92 8.57
CA THR A 110 -20.34 -13.97 8.86
C THR A 110 -20.20 -14.98 7.72
N ALA A 111 -21.24 -15.22 6.92
CA ALA A 111 -21.20 -16.12 5.78
C ALA A 111 -20.21 -15.67 4.69
N PHE A 112 -19.91 -14.37 4.60
CA PHE A 112 -18.86 -13.85 3.72
C PHE A 112 -17.48 -14.47 3.99
N PHE A 113 -17.21 -14.88 5.23
CA PHE A 113 -15.92 -15.37 5.69
C PHE A 113 -15.80 -16.91 5.71
N ALA A 114 -16.86 -17.64 5.31
CA ALA A 114 -16.95 -19.08 5.48
C ALA A 114 -15.85 -19.87 4.75
N ASP A 115 -15.41 -19.40 3.59
CA ASP A 115 -14.39 -20.06 2.76
C ASP A 115 -12.95 -19.54 3.01
N LEU A 116 -12.77 -18.66 4.00
CA LEU A 116 -11.45 -18.22 4.44
C LEU A 116 -10.91 -19.15 5.53
N PRO A 117 -9.58 -19.23 5.72
CA PRO A 117 -9.04 -19.91 6.88
C PRO A 117 -9.66 -19.36 8.18
N PRO A 118 -10.04 -20.22 9.14
CA PRO A 118 -10.80 -19.83 10.33
C PRO A 118 -9.92 -19.12 11.37
N ARG A 119 -9.38 -17.96 11.00
CA ARG A 119 -8.52 -17.09 11.82
C ARG A 119 -8.94 -15.63 11.63
N ALA A 120 -8.53 -14.79 12.57
CA ALA A 120 -8.82 -13.36 12.52
C ALA A 120 -8.38 -12.73 11.19
N CYS A 121 -9.22 -11.86 10.64
CA CYS A 121 -8.97 -11.23 9.36
C CYS A 121 -9.65 -9.87 9.24
N TYR A 122 -9.19 -9.07 8.29
CA TYR A 122 -9.96 -7.92 7.81
C TYR A 122 -10.01 -7.87 6.29
N VAL A 123 -11.05 -7.23 5.79
CA VAL A 123 -11.34 -7.00 4.38
C VAL A 123 -10.93 -5.58 4.02
N MET A 124 -10.24 -5.42 2.89
CA MET A 124 -9.88 -4.11 2.36
C MET A 124 -10.04 -4.02 0.85
N ASP A 125 -10.01 -2.79 0.32
CA ASP A 125 -9.88 -2.57 -1.12
C ASP A 125 -8.65 -3.29 -1.67
N ARG A 126 -8.79 -3.87 -2.86
CA ARG A 126 -7.71 -4.54 -3.55
C ARG A 126 -6.85 -3.55 -4.33
N VAL A 127 -5.54 -3.67 -4.17
CA VAL A 127 -4.55 -3.10 -5.11
C VAL A 127 -4.49 -4.03 -6.34
N ALA A 128 -4.79 -3.50 -7.53
CA ALA A 128 -4.80 -4.30 -8.75
C ALA A 128 -3.36 -4.54 -9.26
N PRO A 129 -3.11 -5.63 -10.01
CA PRO A 129 -1.81 -5.83 -10.64
C PRO A 129 -1.42 -4.66 -11.54
N LEU A 130 -0.11 -4.43 -11.71
CA LEU A 130 0.44 -3.46 -12.65
C LEU A 130 -0.20 -3.61 -14.06
N PRO A 131 -0.44 -2.49 -14.76
CA PRO A 131 -0.84 -2.52 -16.15
C PRO A 131 0.14 -3.34 -16.99
N ARG A 132 -0.40 -4.06 -17.98
CA ARG A 132 0.39 -4.99 -18.80
C ARG A 132 1.54 -4.27 -19.51
N SER A 133 1.33 -3.05 -19.99
CA SER A 133 2.35 -2.17 -20.61
C SER A 133 3.55 -2.00 -19.69
N ILE A 134 3.32 -1.46 -18.49
CA ILE A 134 4.36 -1.22 -17.47
C ILE A 134 5.00 -2.53 -17.01
N ALA A 135 4.22 -3.57 -16.75
CA ALA A 135 4.72 -4.85 -16.28
C ALA A 135 5.62 -5.55 -17.32
N GLN A 136 5.26 -5.47 -18.62
CA GLN A 136 6.09 -5.95 -19.72
C GLN A 136 7.37 -5.13 -19.85
N LEU A 137 7.26 -3.80 -19.76
CA LEU A 137 8.41 -2.91 -19.83
C LEU A 137 9.43 -3.21 -18.72
N ILE A 138 8.97 -3.39 -17.48
CA ILE A 138 9.86 -3.79 -16.38
C ILE A 138 10.56 -5.11 -16.72
N ARG A 139 9.81 -6.10 -17.21
CA ARG A 139 10.38 -7.40 -17.56
C ARG A 139 11.43 -7.29 -18.67
N THR A 140 11.16 -6.54 -19.73
CA THR A 140 12.08 -6.46 -20.89
C THR A 140 13.30 -5.59 -20.63
N SER A 141 13.16 -4.53 -19.81
CA SER A 141 14.24 -3.56 -19.56
C SER A 141 15.05 -3.84 -18.29
N MET A 142 14.48 -4.53 -17.29
CA MET A 142 15.11 -4.64 -15.96
C MET A 142 15.38 -6.08 -15.50
N TYR A 143 14.82 -7.09 -16.16
CA TYR A 143 15.12 -8.48 -15.78
C TYR A 143 16.47 -8.89 -16.39
N PRO A 144 17.32 -9.62 -15.65
CA PRO A 144 18.50 -10.22 -16.24
C PRO A 144 18.07 -11.23 -17.33
N PRO A 145 18.87 -11.47 -18.38
CA PRO A 145 18.50 -12.34 -19.50
C PRO A 145 18.02 -13.74 -19.06
N LYS A 146 18.63 -14.28 -17.99
CA LYS A 146 18.29 -15.59 -17.40
C LYS A 146 16.91 -15.63 -16.73
N ALA A 147 16.27 -14.50 -16.49
CA ALA A 147 14.98 -14.36 -15.83
C ALA A 147 13.86 -13.96 -16.81
N SER A 148 14.13 -13.90 -18.11
CA SER A 148 13.16 -13.47 -19.14
C SER A 148 11.88 -14.31 -19.20
N GLU A 149 11.97 -15.58 -18.82
CA GLU A 149 10.83 -16.51 -18.75
C GLU A 149 9.98 -16.36 -17.48
N LEU A 150 10.45 -15.60 -16.47
CA LEU A 150 9.68 -15.37 -15.26
C LEU A 150 8.41 -14.55 -15.55
N PRO A 151 7.35 -14.73 -14.74
CA PRO A 151 6.16 -13.90 -14.81
C PRO A 151 6.50 -12.41 -14.70
N THR A 152 5.69 -11.56 -15.33
CA THR A 152 5.79 -10.11 -15.16
C THR A 152 5.50 -9.72 -13.70
N PRO A 153 6.07 -8.61 -13.20
CA PRO A 153 5.82 -8.20 -11.84
C PRO A 153 4.36 -7.74 -11.70
N LEU A 154 3.77 -7.99 -10.53
CA LEU A 154 2.39 -7.57 -10.23
C LEU A 154 2.35 -6.23 -9.50
N LEU A 155 3.43 -5.86 -8.82
CA LEU A 155 3.54 -4.65 -8.02
C LEU A 155 5.00 -4.21 -7.99
N GLY A 156 5.23 -2.90 -8.02
CA GLY A 156 6.54 -2.28 -7.88
C GLY A 156 6.66 -1.53 -6.56
N ARG A 157 7.64 -1.86 -5.72
CA ARG A 157 7.94 -1.11 -4.50
C ARG A 157 8.88 0.06 -4.82
N LEU A 158 8.50 1.27 -4.45
CA LEU A 158 9.24 2.49 -4.78
C LEU A 158 10.34 2.75 -3.74
N TYR A 159 11.60 2.68 -4.15
CA TYR A 159 12.78 2.88 -3.30
C TYR A 159 13.50 4.17 -3.69
N PHE A 160 12.94 5.34 -3.35
CA PHE A 160 13.53 6.62 -3.76
C PHE A 160 14.70 7.07 -2.86
N GLY A 161 14.94 6.36 -1.76
CA GLY A 161 16.04 6.64 -0.83
C GLY A 161 17.28 5.77 -1.02
N LYS A 162 17.32 4.94 -2.06
CA LYS A 162 18.42 4.00 -2.30
C LYS A 162 18.58 3.70 -3.78
N GLU A 163 19.83 3.73 -4.23
CA GLU A 163 20.20 3.19 -5.52
C GLU A 163 20.35 1.66 -5.44
N LEU A 164 19.68 0.96 -6.35
CA LEU A 164 19.68 -0.49 -6.37
C LEU A 164 20.72 -0.99 -7.35
N ARG A 165 21.59 -1.88 -6.86
CA ARG A 165 22.51 -2.60 -7.72
C ARG A 165 21.74 -3.62 -8.57
N PRO A 166 22.20 -3.93 -9.79
CA PRO A 166 21.67 -5.03 -10.56
C PRO A 166 21.72 -6.34 -9.75
N SER A 167 20.59 -7.02 -9.66
CA SER A 167 20.47 -8.32 -8.98
C SER A 167 20.32 -9.42 -10.03
N ALA A 168 21.01 -10.54 -9.81
CA ALA A 168 20.80 -11.76 -10.61
C ALA A 168 19.44 -12.42 -10.31
N PHE A 169 18.83 -12.09 -9.17
CA PHE A 169 17.55 -12.61 -8.72
C PHE A 169 16.45 -11.57 -8.91
N VAL A 170 15.32 -12.02 -9.47
CA VAL A 170 14.11 -11.21 -9.66
C VAL A 170 13.05 -11.68 -8.69
N ASN A 171 12.51 -10.74 -7.89
CA ASN A 171 11.29 -10.95 -7.14
C ASN A 171 10.12 -10.32 -7.90
N THR A 172 9.22 -11.15 -8.44
CA THR A 172 8.07 -10.70 -9.23
C THR A 172 6.92 -10.16 -8.37
N SER A 173 6.87 -10.55 -7.09
CA SER A 173 5.83 -10.13 -6.15
C SER A 173 6.15 -8.77 -5.51
N ASN A 174 7.44 -8.49 -5.28
CA ASN A 174 7.93 -7.28 -4.64
C ASN A 174 9.06 -6.66 -5.48
N PHE A 175 8.76 -6.29 -6.73
CA PHE A 175 9.81 -5.80 -7.64
C PHE A 175 10.28 -4.40 -7.21
N PRO A 176 11.58 -4.18 -6.95
CA PRO A 176 12.04 -2.91 -6.42
C PRO A 176 12.34 -1.89 -7.55
N ILE A 177 11.75 -0.70 -7.45
CA ILE A 177 11.88 0.41 -8.41
C ILE A 177 12.56 1.58 -7.69
N ASP A 178 13.83 1.82 -8.00
CA ASP A 178 14.54 3.03 -7.57
C ASP A 178 14.29 4.20 -8.55
N VAL A 179 14.91 5.35 -8.28
CA VAL A 179 14.83 6.56 -9.11
C VAL A 179 15.23 6.30 -10.56
N ALA A 180 16.32 5.55 -10.79
CA ALA A 180 16.82 5.27 -12.13
C ALA A 180 15.84 4.39 -12.93
N ARG A 181 15.28 3.36 -12.28
CA ARG A 181 14.25 2.51 -12.86
C ARG A 181 12.96 3.28 -13.13
N TYR A 182 12.53 4.14 -12.22
CA TYR A 182 11.32 4.95 -12.41
C TYR A 182 11.47 5.88 -13.62
N ARG A 183 12.61 6.56 -13.76
CA ARG A 183 12.90 7.41 -14.94
C ARG A 183 12.83 6.64 -16.25
N LEU A 184 13.40 5.43 -16.30
CA LEU A 184 13.30 4.58 -17.49
C LEU A 184 11.85 4.25 -17.85
N LEU A 185 11.01 3.94 -16.85
CA LEU A 185 9.59 3.69 -17.07
C LEU A 185 8.88 4.94 -17.57
N GLN A 186 9.17 6.10 -16.96
CA GLN A 186 8.58 7.37 -17.34
C GLN A 186 8.95 7.77 -18.77
N ASP A 187 10.22 7.62 -19.17
CA ASP A 187 10.71 7.94 -20.52
C ASP A 187 9.99 7.12 -21.60
N GLN A 188 9.57 5.89 -21.28
CA GLN A 188 8.92 4.98 -22.23
C GLN A 188 7.39 4.91 -22.06
N SER A 189 6.83 5.52 -21.02
CA SER A 189 5.40 5.44 -20.68
C SER A 189 4.91 6.69 -19.94
N ALA A 190 5.28 7.86 -20.46
CA ALA A 190 5.02 9.16 -19.82
C ALA A 190 3.53 9.43 -19.55
N ASP A 191 2.64 8.94 -20.43
CA ASP A 191 1.19 9.13 -20.29
C ASP A 191 0.56 8.22 -19.21
N GLU A 192 1.28 7.20 -18.74
CA GLU A 192 0.80 6.22 -17.76
C GLU A 192 1.32 6.49 -16.34
N LEU A 193 2.34 7.34 -16.17
CA LEU A 193 3.06 7.54 -14.91
C LEU A 193 3.14 9.01 -14.52
N SER A 194 2.96 9.28 -13.23
CA SER A 194 3.16 10.62 -12.68
C SER A 194 4.63 11.05 -12.80
N PRO A 195 4.91 12.35 -13.00
CA PRO A 195 6.26 12.89 -12.92
C PRO A 195 6.97 12.49 -11.63
N ILE A 196 8.25 12.14 -11.72
CA ILE A 196 9.01 11.65 -10.57
C ILE A 196 9.08 12.67 -9.43
N GLU A 197 9.11 13.96 -9.75
CA GLU A 197 9.04 15.05 -8.79
C GLU A 197 7.69 15.05 -8.06
N GLU A 198 6.58 14.83 -8.77
CA GLU A 198 5.24 14.71 -8.17
C GLU A 198 5.15 13.48 -7.27
N VAL A 199 5.78 12.36 -7.65
CA VAL A 199 5.87 11.17 -6.78
C VAL A 199 6.60 11.51 -5.48
N ALA A 200 7.72 12.22 -5.55
CA ALA A 200 8.46 12.65 -4.36
C ALA A 200 7.64 13.65 -3.51
N GLU A 201 6.91 14.57 -4.14
CA GLU A 201 5.97 15.46 -3.43
C GLU A 201 4.87 14.66 -2.72
N GLY A 202 4.26 13.69 -3.41
CA GLY A 202 3.22 12.82 -2.84
C GLY A 202 3.72 11.98 -1.66
N MET A 203 4.97 11.50 -1.71
CA MET A 203 5.61 10.82 -0.59
C MET A 203 5.74 11.73 0.64
N GLY A 204 6.18 12.98 0.44
CA GLY A 204 6.30 13.96 1.51
C GLY A 204 4.97 14.37 2.10
N GLU A 205 3.99 14.60 1.23
CA GLU A 205 2.60 14.86 1.63
C GLU A 205 2.05 13.73 2.50
N MET A 206 2.11 12.48 2.02
CA MET A 206 1.53 11.34 2.72
C MET A 206 2.16 11.14 4.09
N LEU A 207 3.49 11.24 4.16
CA LEU A 207 4.19 11.12 5.44
C LEU A 207 3.75 12.22 6.43
N SER A 208 3.60 13.46 5.95
CA SER A 208 3.12 14.58 6.77
C SER A 208 1.70 14.34 7.29
N ARG A 209 0.78 13.90 6.42
CA ARG A 209 -0.61 13.61 6.81
C ARG A 209 -0.67 12.45 7.82
N ILE A 210 0.13 11.41 7.65
CA ILE A 210 0.22 10.31 8.61
C ILE A 210 0.73 10.81 9.97
N HIS A 211 1.79 11.60 9.98
CA HIS A 211 2.36 12.15 11.21
C HIS A 211 1.37 13.10 11.91
N TRP A 212 0.91 14.14 11.21
CA TRP A 212 0.29 15.28 11.87
C TRP A 212 -1.24 15.27 11.84
N ASN A 213 -1.85 14.64 10.84
CA ASN A 213 -3.30 14.47 10.82
C ASN A 213 -3.69 13.22 11.59
N ALA A 214 -3.14 12.06 11.21
CA ALA A 214 -3.50 10.78 11.80
C ALA A 214 -2.81 10.50 13.15
N GLY A 215 -1.64 11.07 13.41
CA GLY A 215 -0.93 10.91 14.70
C GLY A 215 -0.14 9.62 14.83
N TYR A 216 0.41 9.11 13.72
CA TYR A 216 1.22 7.88 13.72
C TYR A 216 2.62 8.12 13.18
N ASP A 217 3.56 7.25 13.53
CA ASP A 217 4.98 7.34 13.15
C ASP A 217 5.32 6.88 11.73
N ALA A 218 4.34 6.34 10.98
CA ALA A 218 4.52 5.78 9.64
C ALA A 218 5.56 4.64 9.56
N ARG A 219 5.76 3.89 10.65
CA ARG A 219 6.65 2.73 10.67
C ARG A 219 6.15 1.62 9.75
N ASP A 220 7.08 1.08 8.96
CA ASP A 220 6.93 -0.03 8.00
C ASP A 220 5.96 0.22 6.82
N VAL A 221 5.46 1.45 6.64
CA VAL A 221 4.63 1.77 5.47
C VAL A 221 5.42 1.66 4.17
N GLU A 222 4.80 1.08 3.15
CA GLU A 222 5.42 0.84 1.84
C GLU A 222 4.75 1.69 0.75
N PHE A 223 5.58 2.34 -0.07
CA PHE A 223 5.12 3.09 -1.24
C PHE A 223 5.23 2.21 -2.48
N VAL A 224 4.15 2.09 -3.23
CA VAL A 224 4.06 1.12 -4.34
C VAL A 224 3.41 1.70 -5.59
N LEU A 225 3.86 1.23 -6.74
CA LEU A 225 3.25 1.40 -8.05
C LEU A 225 2.51 0.10 -8.40
N ALA A 226 1.23 0.22 -8.72
CA ALA A 226 0.37 -0.90 -9.07
C ALA A 226 -0.67 -0.47 -10.13
N GLY A 227 -1.71 -1.28 -10.37
CA GLY A 227 -2.82 -0.90 -11.24
C GLY A 227 -3.97 -0.25 -10.46
N ASP A 228 -4.70 0.65 -11.09
CA ASP A 228 -6.01 1.09 -10.60
C ASP A 228 -7.05 -0.01 -10.86
N ILE A 229 -7.87 -0.35 -9.88
CA ILE A 229 -8.91 -1.37 -10.06
C ILE A 229 -10.12 -0.88 -10.88
N TYR A 230 -10.23 0.44 -11.09
CA TYR A 230 -11.32 1.07 -11.84
C TYR A 230 -10.89 1.62 -13.21
N SER A 231 -9.61 1.49 -13.58
CA SER A 231 -9.11 1.91 -14.89
C SER A 231 -7.99 1.00 -15.37
N ALA A 232 -7.54 1.17 -16.62
CA ALA A 232 -6.38 0.44 -17.14
C ALA A 232 -5.03 1.10 -16.76
N ALA A 233 -5.06 2.20 -16.01
CA ALA A 233 -3.88 3.00 -15.69
C ALA A 233 -3.12 2.46 -14.47
N ALA A 234 -1.87 2.87 -14.37
CA ALA A 234 -1.09 2.67 -13.16
C ALA A 234 -1.58 3.63 -12.06
N ARG A 235 -1.40 3.23 -10.81
CA ARG A 235 -1.75 4.02 -9.64
C ARG A 235 -0.73 3.82 -8.54
N LEU A 236 -0.48 4.90 -7.82
CA LEU A 236 0.38 4.94 -6.64
C LEU A 236 -0.43 4.61 -5.40
N TYR A 237 0.11 3.75 -4.54
CA TYR A 237 -0.50 3.37 -3.27
C TYR A 237 0.51 3.45 -2.14
N ILE A 238 -0.01 3.63 -0.93
CA ILE A 238 0.71 3.35 0.31
C ILE A 238 0.02 2.17 1.01
N ILE A 239 0.82 1.18 1.42
CA ILE A 239 0.35 -0.08 2.00
C ILE A 239 1.18 -0.45 3.24
N ASP A 240 0.77 -1.56 3.87
CA ASP A 240 1.38 -2.18 5.07
C ASP A 240 1.43 -1.24 6.29
N PHE A 241 0.37 -1.27 7.09
CA PHE A 241 0.20 -0.36 8.23
C PHE A 241 0.34 -1.10 9.57
N ASN A 242 0.84 -2.34 9.53
CA ASN A 242 0.85 -3.30 10.64
C ASN A 242 1.82 -2.96 11.78
N GLN A 243 2.82 -2.11 11.55
CA GLN A 243 3.81 -1.71 12.56
C GLN A 243 3.68 -0.25 13.02
N MET A 244 2.70 0.49 12.49
CA MET A 244 2.52 1.90 12.83
C MET A 244 2.14 2.07 14.30
N GLN A 245 2.77 3.05 14.92
CA GLN A 245 2.54 3.40 16.32
C GLN A 245 2.02 4.82 16.43
N SER A 246 1.02 5.01 17.29
CA SER A 246 0.55 6.36 17.62
C SER A 246 1.62 7.11 18.39
N PHE A 247 1.81 8.39 18.12
CA PHE A 247 2.68 9.25 18.91
C PHE A 247 1.93 10.50 19.39
N ASN A 248 2.45 11.13 20.45
CA ASN A 248 1.85 12.34 21.00
C ASN A 248 2.27 13.57 20.20
N LYS A 249 1.38 14.06 19.33
CA LYS A 249 1.59 15.27 18.50
C LYS A 249 1.84 16.55 19.30
N SER A 250 1.40 16.61 20.56
CA SER A 250 1.56 17.78 21.43
C SER A 250 2.91 17.81 22.14
N HIS A 251 3.61 16.69 22.19
CA HIS A 251 4.96 16.63 22.71
C HIS A 251 5.92 16.96 21.57
N ASN A 252 6.87 17.87 21.78
CA ASN A 252 7.89 18.21 20.77
C ASN A 252 8.93 17.08 20.58
N ASP A 253 8.57 15.83 20.90
CA ASP A 253 9.42 14.67 20.72
C ASP A 253 9.10 14.01 19.38
N VAL A 254 10.04 14.16 18.45
CA VAL A 254 9.98 13.57 17.11
C VAL A 254 10.81 12.29 17.00
N THR A 255 11.37 11.79 18.10
CA THR A 255 12.24 10.60 18.11
C THR A 255 11.57 9.40 17.43
N PRO A 256 10.29 9.06 17.72
CA PRO A 256 9.64 7.93 17.04
C PRO A 256 9.55 8.11 15.52
N LEU A 257 9.35 9.36 15.05
CA LEU A 257 9.26 9.69 13.62
C LEU A 257 10.62 9.54 12.94
N VAL A 258 11.68 10.01 13.58
CA VAL A 258 13.06 9.90 13.08
C VAL A 258 13.48 8.44 13.01
N GLU A 259 13.19 7.66 14.07
CA GLU A 259 13.47 6.22 14.10
C GLU A 259 12.71 5.47 13.00
N ALA A 260 11.41 5.73 12.82
CA ALA A 260 10.62 5.14 11.75
C ALA A 260 11.19 5.50 10.36
N PHE A 261 11.54 6.77 10.13
CA PHE A 261 12.10 7.22 8.84
C PHE A 261 13.39 6.47 8.42
N PHE A 262 14.24 6.10 9.37
CA PHE A 262 15.50 5.38 9.08
C PHE A 262 15.42 3.86 9.23
N SER A 263 14.49 3.34 10.04
CA SER A 263 14.25 1.90 10.20
C SER A 263 13.42 1.34 9.05
N ASN A 264 12.53 2.14 8.45
CA ASN A 264 11.88 1.78 7.21
C ASN A 264 12.92 1.50 6.13
N ASP A 265 12.57 0.57 5.26
CA ASP A 265 13.20 0.43 3.97
C ASP A 265 13.26 1.82 3.27
N PRO A 266 14.27 2.10 2.44
CA PRO A 266 14.54 3.43 1.90
C PRO A 266 13.55 3.84 0.80
N TYR A 267 12.26 3.92 1.15
CA TYR A 267 11.15 4.22 0.27
C TYR A 267 11.13 5.71 -0.13
N TYR A 268 11.39 6.60 0.83
CA TYR A 268 11.42 8.05 0.62
C TYR A 268 12.78 8.56 0.14
N PRO A 269 12.84 9.67 -0.62
CA PRO A 269 14.10 10.38 -0.89
C PRO A 269 14.88 10.65 0.40
N ARG A 270 16.19 10.34 0.39
CA ARG A 270 17.05 10.60 1.55
C ARG A 270 17.39 12.09 1.65
N PRO A 271 17.59 12.63 2.87
CA PRO A 271 17.92 14.04 3.08
C PRO A 271 19.38 14.36 2.71
N ILE A 272 19.73 14.15 1.44
CA ILE A 272 21.05 14.42 0.88
C ILE A 272 21.08 15.89 0.42
N PRO A 273 22.06 16.69 0.86
CA PRO A 273 22.20 18.07 0.41
C PRO A 273 22.28 18.18 -1.12
N GLY A 274 21.41 19.01 -1.71
CA GLY A 274 21.33 19.23 -3.16
C GLY A 274 20.46 18.23 -3.93
N ASP A 275 19.94 17.18 -3.28
CA ASP A 275 19.00 16.25 -3.92
C ASP A 275 17.64 16.94 -4.19
N GLN A 276 17.27 17.03 -5.47
CA GLN A 276 16.04 17.71 -5.90
C GLN A 276 14.77 16.97 -5.48
N LEU A 277 14.76 15.64 -5.46
CA LEU A 277 13.60 14.85 -5.04
C LEU A 277 13.38 15.01 -3.54
N TYR A 278 14.45 15.06 -2.75
CA TYR A 278 14.32 15.38 -1.33
C TYR A 278 13.79 16.81 -1.10
N GLN A 279 14.23 17.80 -1.88
CA GLN A 279 13.64 19.15 -1.76
C GLN A 279 12.14 19.16 -2.06
N ARG A 280 11.70 18.42 -3.09
CA ARG A 280 10.28 18.25 -3.44
C ARG A 280 9.50 17.59 -2.30
N PHE A 281 10.02 16.48 -1.78
CA PHE A 281 9.49 15.79 -0.62
C PHE A 281 9.36 16.74 0.60
N LYS A 282 10.42 17.47 0.94
CA LYS A 282 10.47 18.39 2.08
C LYS A 282 9.44 19.51 1.97
N GLN A 283 9.33 20.12 0.78
CA GLN A 283 8.37 21.19 0.52
C GLN A 283 6.93 20.70 0.66
N ALA A 284 6.60 19.55 0.08
CA ALA A 284 5.28 18.96 0.19
C ALA A 284 4.96 18.53 1.64
N TYR A 285 5.93 17.98 2.37
CA TYR A 285 5.76 17.60 3.77
C TYR A 285 5.35 18.79 4.64
N ILE A 286 6.03 19.94 4.50
CA ILE A 286 5.67 21.16 5.22
C ILE A 286 4.31 21.72 4.76
N ARG A 287 4.07 21.77 3.44
CA ARG A 287 2.82 22.28 2.85
C ARG A 287 1.58 21.53 3.33
N SER A 288 1.71 20.23 3.56
CA SER A 288 0.60 19.36 3.96
C SER A 288 0.43 19.22 5.48
N CYS A 289 1.27 19.90 6.27
CA CYS A 289 1.17 19.94 7.72
C CYS A 289 0.22 21.06 8.18
N THR A 290 -0.54 20.82 9.25
CA THR A 290 -1.37 21.87 9.87
C THR A 290 -0.50 22.90 10.59
N LEU A 291 -0.98 24.15 10.66
CA LEU A 291 -0.22 25.27 11.24
C LEU A 291 0.23 24.99 12.68
N ASP A 292 -0.62 24.34 13.48
CA ASP A 292 -0.35 24.00 14.88
C ASP A 292 0.81 23.01 15.05
N HIS A 293 1.09 22.20 14.01
CA HIS A 293 2.10 21.15 14.02
C HIS A 293 3.37 21.52 13.23
N LEU A 294 3.41 22.70 12.60
CA LEU A 294 4.58 23.17 11.85
C LEU A 294 5.88 23.18 12.67
N PRO A 295 5.92 23.59 13.96
CA PRO A 295 7.15 23.52 14.74
C PRO A 295 7.69 22.09 14.86
N GLY A 296 6.82 21.12 15.14
CA GLY A 296 7.18 19.70 15.21
C GLY A 296 7.62 19.14 13.85
N ALA A 297 6.91 19.50 12.78
CA ALA A 297 7.28 19.09 11.42
C ALA A 297 8.66 19.61 10.99
N ASN A 298 8.97 20.87 11.27
CA ASN A 298 10.29 21.45 11.01
C ASN A 298 11.37 20.81 11.89
N PHE A 299 11.06 20.51 13.15
CA PHE A 299 12.01 19.83 14.03
C PHE A 299 12.33 18.42 13.52
N PHE A 300 11.34 17.63 13.13
CA PHE A 300 11.52 16.33 12.50
C PHE A 300 12.45 16.41 11.27
N LEU A 301 12.17 17.32 10.34
CA LEU A 301 12.99 17.49 9.13
C LEU A 301 14.45 17.84 9.46
N ARG A 302 14.66 18.71 10.45
CA ARG A 302 16.01 19.06 10.91
C ARG A 302 16.74 17.84 11.49
N GLU A 303 16.06 17.02 12.29
CA GLU A 303 16.68 15.84 12.90
C GLU A 303 17.06 14.77 11.87
N ILE A 304 16.22 14.52 10.86
CA ILE A 304 16.58 13.57 9.78
C ILE A 304 17.74 14.09 8.91
N GLU A 305 17.82 15.41 8.68
CA GLU A 305 18.92 16.04 7.95
C GLU A 305 20.23 15.93 8.74
N ASN A 306 20.21 16.24 10.04
CA ASN A 306 21.36 16.10 10.93
C ASN A 306 21.84 14.64 10.99
N TYR A 307 20.90 13.71 11.17
CA TYR A 307 21.23 12.28 11.23
C TYR A 307 21.87 11.80 9.92
N GLN A 308 21.34 12.20 8.76
CA GLN A 308 21.93 11.83 7.47
C GLN A 308 23.31 12.44 7.25
N ALA A 309 23.53 13.69 7.67
CA ALA A 309 24.85 14.33 7.59
C ALA A 309 25.91 13.55 8.38
N THR A 310 25.57 13.05 9.58
CA THR A 310 26.51 12.24 10.38
C THR A 310 26.88 10.90 9.72
N LYS A 311 25.94 10.27 9.00
CA LYS A 311 26.22 9.06 8.22
C LYS A 311 27.13 9.30 7.02
N THR A 312 26.97 10.43 6.33
CA THR A 312 27.78 10.76 5.15
C THR A 312 29.23 11.09 5.53
N VAL A 313 29.49 11.63 6.72
CA VAL A 313 30.85 11.92 7.21
C VAL A 313 31.60 10.65 7.64
N THR A 314 30.88 9.58 7.95
CA THR A 314 31.45 8.32 8.47
C THR A 314 31.57 7.20 7.43
N SER A 315 31.17 7.46 6.18
CA SER A 315 31.19 6.51 5.05
C SER A 315 32.31 6.87 4.06
#